data_AF-A0A843BZM6-F1
#
_entry.id   AF-A0A843BZM6-F1
#
_cell.length_a   1.000
_cell.length_b   1.000
_cell.length_c   1.000
_cell.angle_alpha   90.00
_cell.angle_beta   90.00
_cell.angle_gamma   90.00
#
_symmetry.space_group_name_H-M   'P 1'
#
loop_
_entity.id
_entity.type
_entity.pdbx_description
1 polymer ?
#
loop_
_entity_poly.entity_id
_entity_poly.type
_entity_poly.pdbx_seq_one_letter_code
_entity_poly.pdbx_strand_id
1 'polypeptide(L)'
;LVETFPSRHDSYDEFQETLKYAYLYAKSVTLVNTHWQETNAVMLKNRRMGVSQTGIIEAFVKNGRRTMLEWCEKGYNYLQDLDEKYSGWLCIPRSIKITTVKPSGTVSLLPGVPPGIHYPHSEYYIRRIRISKNSDLIELIKKAGYFVEDDSYSPNTVVVEFPVHEQYFERSKNDVSIWEQAENAADYQKYWSDNQV
;
A
#
# COMPACT_ATOMS: atom_id res chain seq x y z
N LEU A 1 -4.87 9.56 1.75
CA LEU A 1 -3.76 8.61 1.54
C LEU A 1 -3.98 7.95 0.20
N VAL A 2 -2.90 7.73 -0.55
CA VAL A 2 -2.90 7.00 -1.83
C VAL A 2 -1.82 5.94 -1.75
N GLU A 3 -2.05 4.80 -2.38
CA GLU A 3 -1.21 3.62 -2.22
C GLU A 3 -0.60 3.22 -3.55
N THR A 4 0.70 2.88 -3.50
CA THR A 4 1.50 2.52 -4.66
C THR A 4 2.20 1.18 -4.41
N PHE A 5 2.44 0.43 -5.48
CA PHE A 5 2.93 -0.95 -5.40
C PHE A 5 4.24 -1.08 -6.19
N PRO A 6 5.39 -0.72 -5.61
CA PRO A 6 6.66 -0.74 -6.34
C PRO A 6 7.03 -2.13 -6.91
N SER A 7 6.58 -3.23 -6.30
CA SER A 7 6.79 -4.58 -6.84
C SER A 7 6.08 -4.84 -8.17
N ARG A 8 5.08 -4.01 -8.52
CA ARG A 8 4.31 -4.10 -9.78
C ARG A 8 4.88 -3.24 -10.91
N HIS A 9 6.07 -2.68 -10.74
CA HIS A 9 6.77 -1.90 -11.77
C HIS A 9 8.06 -2.60 -12.16
N ASP A 10 8.45 -2.52 -13.42
CA ASP A 10 9.69 -3.14 -13.94
C ASP A 10 10.86 -2.16 -13.96
N SER A 11 10.57 -0.85 -13.92
CA SER A 11 11.58 0.21 -13.89
C SER A 11 11.19 1.38 -12.98
N TYR A 12 12.19 2.20 -12.65
CA TYR A 12 11.96 3.44 -11.90
C TYR A 12 11.09 4.43 -12.69
N ASP A 13 11.23 4.48 -14.02
CA ASP A 13 10.49 5.44 -14.84
C ASP A 13 8.98 5.17 -14.80
N GLU A 14 8.58 3.90 -14.87
CA GLU A 14 7.18 3.48 -14.67
C GLU A 14 6.70 3.81 -13.25
N PHE A 15 7.53 3.53 -12.23
CA PHE A 15 7.18 3.85 -10.85
C PHE A 15 7.02 5.35 -10.63
N GLN A 16 7.91 6.16 -11.20
CA GLN A 16 7.87 7.62 -11.15
C GLN A 16 6.61 8.17 -11.83
N GLU A 17 6.19 7.59 -12.96
CA GLU A 17 4.92 7.93 -13.60
C GLU A 17 3.73 7.66 -12.67
N THR A 18 3.68 6.49 -12.02
CA THR A 18 2.68 6.18 -11.00
C THR A 18 2.71 7.19 -9.84
N LEU A 19 3.90 7.58 -9.37
CA LEU A 19 4.04 8.58 -8.30
C LEU A 19 3.44 9.93 -8.70
N LYS A 20 3.57 10.34 -9.96
CA LYS A 20 2.93 11.57 -10.46
C LYS A 20 1.41 11.51 -10.33
N TYR A 21 0.79 10.42 -10.74
CA TYR A 21 -0.66 10.27 -10.63
C TYR A 21 -1.14 10.13 -9.18
N ALA A 22 -0.37 9.42 -8.35
CA ALA A 22 -0.61 9.32 -6.92
C ALA A 22 -0.56 10.71 -6.25
N TYR A 23 0.45 11.52 -6.59
CA TYR A 23 0.57 12.90 -6.15
C TYR A 23 -0.65 13.73 -6.55
N LEU A 24 -1.01 13.71 -7.84
CA LEU A 24 -2.12 14.50 -8.36
C LEU A 24 -3.43 14.15 -7.64
N TYR A 25 -3.72 12.86 -7.48
CA TYR A 25 -4.88 12.41 -6.73
C TYR A 25 -4.85 12.91 -5.29
N ALA A 26 -3.74 12.67 -4.57
CA ALA A 26 -3.62 13.07 -3.17
C ALA A 26 -3.76 14.58 -2.99
N LYS A 27 -3.15 15.38 -3.87
CA LYS A 27 -3.20 16.84 -3.83
C LYS A 27 -4.60 17.35 -4.10
N SER A 28 -5.29 16.81 -5.12
CA SER A 28 -6.67 17.17 -5.43
C SER A 28 -7.61 16.90 -4.26
N VAL A 29 -7.44 15.79 -3.54
CA VAL A 29 -8.24 15.50 -2.33
C VAL A 29 -8.06 16.59 -1.26
N THR A 30 -6.86 17.19 -1.13
CA THR A 30 -6.65 18.27 -0.17
C THR A 30 -7.44 19.54 -0.47
N LEU A 31 -7.96 19.70 -1.69
CA LEU A 31 -8.74 20.88 -2.13
C LEU A 31 -10.22 20.80 -1.73
N VAL A 32 -10.68 19.62 -1.31
CA VAL A 32 -12.08 19.40 -0.91
C VAL A 32 -12.28 19.81 0.55
N ASN A 33 -13.33 20.58 0.81
CA ASN A 33 -13.72 20.96 2.16
C ASN A 33 -14.60 19.87 2.80
N THR A 34 -14.48 19.75 4.11
CA THR A 34 -15.36 18.97 4.98
C THR A 34 -16.45 19.86 5.57
N HIS A 35 -17.40 19.27 6.31
CA HIS A 35 -18.42 20.01 7.05
C HIS A 35 -17.89 20.77 8.28
N TRP A 36 -16.65 20.51 8.70
CA TRP A 36 -16.06 21.05 9.93
C TRP A 36 -15.07 22.16 9.63
N GLN A 37 -15.32 23.37 10.14
CA GLN A 37 -14.50 24.54 9.85
C GLN A 37 -13.09 24.41 10.43
N GLU A 38 -12.96 23.81 11.61
CA GLU A 38 -11.69 23.58 12.31
C GLU A 38 -10.80 22.62 11.51
N THR A 39 -11.39 21.54 10.99
CA THR A 39 -10.69 20.59 10.11
C THR A 39 -10.24 21.28 8.83
N ASN A 40 -11.11 22.07 8.20
CA ASN A 40 -10.78 22.80 6.99
C ASN A 40 -9.63 23.79 7.24
N ALA A 41 -9.62 24.52 8.36
CA ALA A 41 -8.54 25.44 8.69
C ALA A 41 -7.18 24.74 8.77
N VAL A 42 -7.11 23.56 9.39
CA VAL A 42 -5.89 22.74 9.47
C VAL A 42 -5.50 22.17 8.10
N MET A 43 -6.46 21.65 7.34
CA MET A 43 -6.22 21.10 6.00
C MET A 43 -5.71 22.16 5.02
N LEU A 44 -6.33 23.34 5.01
CA LEU A 44 -5.96 24.47 4.16
C LEU A 44 -4.53 24.97 4.47
N LYS A 45 -4.14 24.98 5.75
CA LYS A 45 -2.80 25.36 6.21
C LYS A 45 -1.74 24.32 5.83
N ASN A 46 -2.02 23.05 6.08
CA ASN A 46 -1.00 22.01 6.05
C ASN A 46 -0.90 21.30 4.69
N ARG A 47 -2.02 21.18 3.98
CA ARG A 47 -2.17 20.39 2.74
C ARG A 47 -1.49 19.01 2.83
N ARG A 48 -1.48 18.39 4.01
CA ARG A 48 -0.74 17.16 4.28
C ARG A 48 -1.22 16.05 3.35
N MET A 49 -0.27 15.30 2.80
CA MET A 49 -0.54 14.11 2.00
C MET A 49 0.13 12.89 2.61
N GLY A 50 -0.23 11.73 2.07
CA GLY A 50 0.38 10.45 2.40
C GLY A 50 0.36 9.58 1.16
N VAL A 51 1.40 9.69 0.33
CA VAL A 51 1.70 8.76 -0.76
C VAL A 51 2.44 7.59 -0.14
N SER A 52 1.82 6.41 -0.20
CA SER A 52 2.30 5.22 0.49
C SER A 52 2.81 4.13 -0.44
N GLN A 53 3.73 3.33 0.06
CA GLN A 53 4.23 2.12 -0.61
C GLN A 53 3.77 0.88 0.15
N THR A 54 3.30 -0.12 -0.58
CA THR A 54 2.89 -1.45 -0.09
C THR A 54 3.49 -2.52 -0.99
N GLY A 55 3.75 -3.72 -0.44
CA GLY A 55 4.51 -4.77 -1.15
C GLY A 55 6.01 -4.48 -1.13
N ILE A 56 6.52 -3.83 -0.09
CA ILE A 56 7.93 -3.40 -0.02
C ILE A 56 8.89 -4.59 0.01
N ILE A 57 8.60 -5.61 0.84
CA ILE A 57 9.44 -6.81 0.94
C ILE A 57 9.46 -7.56 -0.40
N GLU A 58 8.30 -7.66 -1.06
CA GLU A 58 8.21 -8.22 -2.41
C GLU A 58 9.08 -7.44 -3.40
N ALA A 59 9.07 -6.10 -3.33
CA ALA A 59 9.89 -5.24 -4.17
C ALA A 59 11.39 -5.37 -3.87
N PHE A 60 11.77 -5.64 -2.62
CA PHE A 60 13.16 -5.95 -2.26
C PHE A 60 13.66 -7.22 -2.95
N VAL A 61 12.84 -8.26 -3.00
CA VAL A 61 13.17 -9.52 -3.68
C VAL A 61 13.20 -9.33 -5.20
N LYS A 62 12.20 -8.65 -5.77
CA LYS A 62 12.09 -8.45 -7.23
C LYS A 62 13.18 -7.52 -7.79
N ASN A 63 13.32 -6.33 -7.20
CA ASN A 63 14.13 -5.24 -7.77
C ASN A 63 15.49 -5.06 -7.06
N GLY A 64 15.69 -5.73 -5.93
CA GLY A 64 16.84 -5.58 -5.05
C GLY A 64 16.64 -4.48 -4.01
N ARG A 65 16.95 -4.78 -2.74
CA ARG A 65 16.81 -3.84 -1.60
C ARG A 65 17.50 -2.49 -1.85
N ARG A 66 18.74 -2.50 -2.34
CA ARG A 66 19.50 -1.27 -2.63
C ARG A 66 18.81 -0.41 -3.68
N THR A 67 18.42 -1.02 -4.79
CA THR A 67 17.67 -0.35 -5.87
C THR A 67 16.40 0.29 -5.32
N MET A 68 15.66 -0.43 -4.47
CA MET A 68 14.45 0.08 -3.85
C MET A 68 14.70 1.30 -2.96
N LEU A 69 15.77 1.31 -2.17
CA LEU A 69 16.13 2.50 -1.37
C LEU A 69 16.53 3.68 -2.26
N GLU A 70 17.24 3.43 -3.37
CA GLU A 70 17.55 4.46 -4.39
C GLU A 70 16.27 4.99 -5.06
N TRP A 71 15.27 4.12 -5.34
CA TRP A 71 13.96 4.53 -5.86
C TRP A 71 13.18 5.36 -4.84
N CYS A 72 13.25 5.02 -3.55
CA CYS A 72 12.62 5.79 -2.48
C CYS A 72 13.17 7.21 -2.43
N GLU A 73 14.49 7.39 -2.42
CA GLU A 73 15.10 8.72 -2.38
C GLU A 73 14.78 9.54 -3.64
N LYS A 74 14.92 8.95 -4.83
CA LYS A 74 14.58 9.61 -6.10
C LYS A 74 13.10 9.97 -6.16
N GLY A 75 12.22 9.04 -5.78
CA GLY A 75 10.77 9.22 -5.78
C GLY A 75 10.31 10.27 -4.78
N TYR A 76 10.92 10.34 -3.59
CA TYR A 76 10.65 11.38 -2.60
C TYR A 76 11.00 12.77 -3.14
N ASN A 77 12.20 12.93 -3.71
CA ASN A 77 12.63 14.20 -4.32
C ASN A 77 11.72 14.60 -5.48
N TYR A 78 11.34 13.64 -6.34
CA TYR A 78 10.40 13.88 -7.42
C TYR A 78 9.03 14.38 -6.92
N LEU A 79 8.50 13.78 -5.85
CA LEU A 79 7.25 14.23 -5.22
C LEU A 79 7.36 15.63 -4.61
N GLN A 80 8.51 15.99 -4.03
CA GLN A 80 8.78 17.35 -3.54
C GLN A 80 8.78 18.37 -4.68
N ASP A 81 9.40 18.05 -5.82
CA ASP A 81 9.44 18.91 -7.01
C ASP A 81 8.04 19.11 -7.60
N LEU A 82 7.25 18.03 -7.69
CA LEU A 82 5.84 18.11 -8.07
C LEU A 82 5.07 19.00 -7.10
N ASP A 83 5.30 18.87 -5.79
CA ASP A 83 4.59 19.67 -4.81
C ASP A 83 4.89 21.16 -4.89
N GLU A 84 6.13 21.52 -5.13
CA GLU A 84 6.54 22.89 -5.38
C GLU A 84 5.84 23.45 -6.62
N LYS A 85 5.90 22.72 -7.74
CA LYS A 85 5.33 23.13 -9.01
C LYS A 85 3.81 23.30 -8.96
N TYR A 86 3.10 22.29 -8.47
CA TYR A 86 1.64 22.28 -8.47
C TYR A 86 1.05 23.18 -7.37
N SER A 87 1.69 23.27 -6.19
CA SER A 87 1.25 24.22 -5.16
C SER A 87 1.45 25.66 -5.60
N GLY A 88 2.57 25.96 -6.27
CA GLY A 88 2.82 27.27 -6.87
C GLY A 88 1.81 27.61 -7.95
N TRP A 89 1.50 26.69 -8.85
CA TRP A 89 0.49 26.87 -9.89
C TRP A 89 -0.93 27.07 -9.34
N LEU A 90 -1.30 26.34 -8.29
CA LEU A 90 -2.61 26.44 -7.62
C LEU A 90 -2.70 27.63 -6.63
N CYS A 91 -1.58 28.34 -6.38
CA CYS A 91 -1.48 29.39 -5.36
C CYS A 91 -1.92 28.90 -3.95
N ILE A 92 -1.51 27.69 -3.56
CA ILE A 92 -1.78 27.10 -2.24
C ILE A 92 -0.48 26.78 -1.50
N PRO A 93 -0.51 26.57 -0.17
CA PRO A 93 0.66 26.12 0.57
C PRO A 93 1.17 24.76 0.06
N ARG A 94 2.50 24.60 0.12
CA ARG A 94 3.15 23.29 -0.01
C ARG A 94 2.67 22.36 1.10
N SER A 95 2.63 21.07 0.78
CA SER A 95 2.27 20.02 1.70
C SER A 95 3.33 19.89 2.80
N ILE A 96 2.91 20.00 4.06
CA ILE A 96 3.84 19.94 5.22
C ILE A 96 4.59 18.61 5.32
N LYS A 97 3.97 17.53 4.83
CA LYS A 97 4.47 16.15 4.72
C LYS A 97 3.77 15.48 3.54
N ILE A 98 4.45 14.57 2.85
CA ILE A 98 4.01 14.03 1.55
C ILE A 98 3.89 12.50 1.56
N THR A 99 4.83 11.79 2.17
CA THR A 99 5.01 10.34 2.02
C THR A 99 4.86 9.61 3.34
N THR A 100 4.42 8.35 3.28
CA THR A 100 4.22 7.51 4.47
C THR A 100 4.39 6.03 4.10
N VAL A 101 4.53 5.15 5.08
CA VAL A 101 4.22 3.72 4.89
C VAL A 101 3.00 3.40 5.75
N LYS A 102 2.06 2.63 5.19
CA LYS A 102 0.89 2.13 5.92
C LYS A 102 0.63 0.70 5.47
N PRO A 103 0.48 -0.26 6.39
CA PRO A 103 0.05 -1.59 6.02
C PRO A 103 -1.45 -1.61 5.69
N SER A 104 -1.80 -1.55 4.41
CA SER A 104 -3.20 -1.60 3.98
C SER A 104 -3.62 -3.03 3.66
N GLY A 105 -4.10 -3.74 4.68
CA GLY A 105 -4.52 -5.14 4.58
C GLY A 105 -5.46 -5.39 3.41
N THR A 106 -6.62 -4.74 3.35
CA THR A 106 -7.62 -4.97 2.30
C THR A 106 -7.14 -4.56 0.91
N VAL A 107 -6.49 -3.40 0.78
CA VAL A 107 -6.07 -2.89 -0.54
C VAL A 107 -4.95 -3.75 -1.10
N SER A 108 -4.02 -4.24 -0.27
CA SER A 108 -2.91 -5.10 -0.70
C SER A 108 -3.35 -6.45 -1.28
N LEU A 109 -4.55 -6.92 -0.93
CA LEU A 109 -5.12 -8.15 -1.49
C LEU A 109 -5.50 -8.01 -2.97
N LEU A 110 -5.82 -6.80 -3.44
CA LEU A 110 -6.23 -6.56 -4.82
C LEU A 110 -5.09 -6.79 -5.82
N PRO A 111 -3.88 -6.20 -5.64
CA PRO A 111 -2.72 -6.54 -6.45
C PRO A 111 -2.01 -7.81 -5.95
N GLY A 112 -2.47 -8.45 -4.87
CA GLY A 112 -1.88 -9.67 -4.32
C GLY A 112 -0.44 -9.48 -3.83
N VAL A 113 -0.19 -8.49 -2.97
CA VAL A 113 1.14 -8.21 -2.40
C VAL A 113 1.08 -8.19 -0.86
N PRO A 114 2.21 -8.38 -0.14
CA PRO A 114 2.28 -8.18 1.29
C PRO A 114 1.94 -6.74 1.72
N PRO A 115 1.18 -6.52 2.82
CA PRO A 115 0.77 -5.18 3.23
C PRO A 115 1.96 -4.34 3.76
N GLY A 116 2.14 -3.12 3.23
CA GLY A 116 3.19 -2.20 3.67
C GLY A 116 4.59 -2.81 3.54
N ILE A 117 5.32 -2.83 4.67
CA ILE A 117 6.67 -3.39 4.83
C ILE A 117 6.69 -4.78 5.49
N HIS A 118 5.52 -5.40 5.66
CA HIS A 118 5.45 -6.70 6.31
C HIS A 118 5.98 -7.83 5.42
N TYR A 119 6.66 -8.78 6.06
CA TYR A 119 7.04 -10.03 5.42
C TYR A 119 5.81 -10.93 5.20
N PRO A 120 5.82 -11.77 4.14
CA PRO A 120 4.77 -12.74 3.91
C PRO A 120 4.67 -13.74 5.07
N HIS A 121 3.48 -14.32 5.24
CA HIS A 121 3.26 -15.31 6.29
C HIS A 121 3.89 -16.66 5.97
N SER A 122 3.76 -17.10 4.71
CA SER A 122 4.21 -18.39 4.17
C SER A 122 4.28 -18.25 2.64
N GLU A 123 5.06 -19.10 1.98
CA GLU A 123 5.15 -19.17 0.51
C GLU A 123 3.83 -19.64 -0.10
N TYR A 124 3.29 -20.73 0.45
CA TYR A 124 2.00 -21.30 0.07
C TYR A 124 1.06 -21.28 1.27
N TYR A 125 -0.17 -20.85 1.06
CA TYR A 125 -1.22 -20.90 2.07
C TYR A 125 -2.61 -20.91 1.46
N ILE A 126 -3.58 -21.36 2.26
CA ILE A 126 -5.00 -21.24 1.93
C ILE A 126 -5.54 -20.00 2.63
N ARG A 127 -6.03 -19.03 1.86
CA ARG A 127 -6.73 -17.86 2.39
C ARG A 127 -8.22 -18.14 2.42
N ARG A 128 -8.78 -18.14 3.63
CA ARG A 128 -10.22 -18.31 3.87
C ARG A 128 -10.93 -16.96 3.87
N ILE A 129 -11.97 -16.83 3.05
CA ILE A 129 -12.84 -15.66 3.02
C ILE A 129 -14.25 -16.08 3.44
N ARG A 130 -14.80 -15.37 4.42
CA ARG A 130 -16.18 -15.58 4.87
C ARG A 130 -17.14 -14.76 4.03
N ILE A 131 -18.13 -15.41 3.46
CA ILE A 131 -19.13 -14.81 2.57
C ILE A 131 -20.53 -15.13 3.13
N SER A 132 -21.45 -14.17 3.06
CA SER A 132 -22.85 -14.40 3.41
C SER A 132 -23.46 -15.48 2.51
N LYS A 133 -24.23 -16.42 3.09
CA LYS A 133 -24.95 -17.47 2.35
C LYS A 133 -25.86 -16.95 1.24
N ASN A 134 -26.31 -15.70 1.36
CA ASN A 134 -27.18 -15.03 0.38
C ASN A 134 -26.40 -14.27 -0.70
N SER A 135 -25.08 -14.43 -0.78
CA SER A 135 -24.26 -13.74 -1.79
C SER A 135 -24.37 -14.43 -3.15
N ASP A 136 -24.65 -13.63 -4.18
CA ASP A 136 -24.67 -14.05 -5.59
C ASP A 136 -23.30 -14.60 -6.07
N LEU A 137 -22.23 -14.40 -5.31
CA LEU A 137 -20.90 -14.89 -5.64
C LEU A 137 -20.73 -16.40 -5.39
N ILE A 138 -21.53 -17.01 -4.50
CA ILE A 138 -21.29 -18.39 -4.05
C ILE A 138 -21.41 -19.39 -5.20
N GLU A 139 -22.43 -19.26 -6.05
CA GLU A 139 -22.62 -20.17 -7.18
C GLU A 139 -21.48 -20.07 -8.20
N LEU A 140 -21.03 -18.84 -8.48
CA LEU A 140 -19.90 -18.57 -9.38
C LEU A 140 -18.60 -19.16 -8.83
N ILE A 141 -18.34 -18.99 -7.54
CA ILE A 141 -17.15 -19.51 -6.86
C ILE A 141 -17.14 -21.05 -6.88
N LYS A 142 -18.26 -21.69 -6.56
CA LYS A 142 -18.40 -23.15 -6.63
C LYS A 142 -18.18 -23.66 -8.06
N LYS A 143 -18.77 -22.99 -9.05
CA LYS A 143 -18.61 -23.33 -10.47
C LYS A 143 -17.16 -23.17 -10.96
N ALA A 144 -16.44 -22.20 -10.42
CA ALA A 144 -15.00 -22.02 -10.68
C ALA A 144 -14.11 -23.09 -10.01
N GLY A 145 -14.69 -24.01 -9.22
CA GLY A 145 -13.98 -25.13 -8.63
C GLY A 145 -13.32 -24.85 -7.27
N TYR A 146 -13.61 -23.70 -6.65
CA TYR A 146 -13.12 -23.41 -5.31
C TYR A 146 -13.86 -24.21 -4.25
N PHE A 147 -13.14 -24.60 -3.19
CA PHE A 147 -13.74 -25.27 -2.05
C PHE A 147 -14.56 -24.29 -1.21
N VAL A 148 -15.80 -24.69 -0.88
CA VAL A 148 -16.74 -23.91 -0.10
C VAL A 148 -17.38 -24.80 0.95
N GLU A 149 -17.28 -24.40 2.22
CA GLU A 149 -17.87 -25.08 3.37
C GLU A 149 -18.77 -24.14 4.19
N ASP A 150 -19.63 -24.71 5.03
CA ASP A 150 -20.40 -23.93 6.01
C ASP A 150 -19.49 -23.41 7.12
N ASP A 151 -19.65 -22.15 7.52
CA ASP A 151 -18.86 -21.57 8.62
C ASP A 151 -19.26 -22.20 9.97
N SER A 152 -18.28 -22.72 10.71
CA SER A 152 -18.52 -23.36 12.00
C SER A 152 -18.97 -22.39 13.10
N TYR A 153 -18.70 -21.09 12.93
CA TYR A 153 -18.97 -20.07 13.94
C TYR A 153 -20.24 -19.26 13.68
N SER A 154 -20.66 -19.11 12.42
CA SER A 154 -21.78 -18.27 12.01
C SER A 154 -22.74 -18.99 11.07
N PRO A 155 -24.01 -19.21 11.46
CA PRO A 155 -24.94 -20.05 10.72
C PRO A 155 -25.29 -19.53 9.31
N ASN A 156 -25.20 -18.22 9.10
CA ASN A 156 -25.56 -17.55 7.83
C ASN A 156 -24.34 -17.25 6.94
N THR A 157 -23.22 -17.94 7.16
CA THR A 157 -21.95 -17.68 6.50
C THR A 157 -21.39 -18.96 5.90
N VAL A 158 -20.72 -18.83 4.76
CA VAL A 158 -19.87 -19.89 4.17
C VAL A 158 -18.43 -19.42 4.15
N VAL A 159 -17.51 -20.37 4.19
CA VAL A 159 -16.08 -20.14 4.06
C VAL A 159 -15.64 -20.61 2.68
N VAL A 160 -14.95 -19.74 1.96
CA VAL A 160 -14.33 -20.07 0.66
C VAL A 160 -12.83 -20.13 0.83
N GLU A 161 -12.22 -21.18 0.30
CA GLU A 161 -10.77 -21.39 0.32
C GLU A 161 -10.12 -20.98 -1.01
N PHE A 162 -9.18 -20.04 -0.92
CA PHE A 162 -8.35 -19.60 -2.05
C PHE A 162 -6.91 -20.06 -1.83
N PRO A 163 -6.38 -21.00 -2.63
CA PRO A 163 -4.96 -21.32 -2.60
C PRO A 163 -4.15 -20.14 -3.14
N VAL A 164 -3.16 -19.70 -2.39
CA VAL A 164 -2.29 -18.58 -2.75
C VAL A 164 -0.84 -19.05 -2.74
N HIS A 165 -0.10 -18.61 -3.77
CA HIS A 165 1.34 -18.75 -3.87
C HIS A 165 1.95 -17.34 -3.98
N GLU A 166 2.85 -17.00 -3.06
CA GLU A 166 3.60 -15.75 -3.06
C GLU A 166 4.76 -15.83 -4.04
N GLN A 167 4.58 -15.28 -5.26
CA GLN A 167 5.54 -15.41 -6.37
C GLN A 167 6.98 -14.96 -6.03
N TYR A 168 7.13 -13.93 -5.18
CA TYR A 168 8.44 -13.40 -4.77
C TYR A 168 8.72 -13.70 -3.29
N PHE A 169 8.39 -14.91 -2.86
CA PHE A 169 8.73 -15.37 -1.52
C PHE A 169 10.22 -15.69 -1.41
N GLU A 170 10.85 -15.15 -0.37
CA GLU A 170 12.22 -15.53 0.03
C GLU A 170 12.22 -16.00 1.49
N ARG A 171 11.60 -15.23 2.38
CA ARG A 171 11.58 -15.45 3.83
C ARG A 171 10.22 -15.07 4.42
N SER A 172 9.75 -15.84 5.39
CA SER A 172 8.56 -15.51 6.16
C SER A 172 8.86 -14.56 7.30
N LYS A 173 7.82 -13.97 7.90
CA LYS A 173 7.93 -13.16 9.12
C LYS A 173 8.61 -13.87 10.31
N ASN A 174 8.66 -15.20 10.32
CA ASN A 174 9.30 -15.98 11.38
C ASN A 174 10.79 -16.21 11.13
N ASP A 175 11.26 -16.03 9.89
CA ASP A 175 12.65 -16.26 9.48
C ASP A 175 13.51 -15.00 9.62
N VAL A 176 12.90 -13.89 10.05
CA VAL A 176 13.50 -12.56 10.05
C VAL A 176 13.61 -12.04 11.47
N SER A 177 14.82 -11.64 11.85
CA SER A 177 15.07 -11.07 13.17
C SER A 177 14.34 -9.74 13.38
N ILE A 178 14.07 -9.41 14.64
CA ILE A 178 13.52 -8.09 14.99
C ILE A 178 14.42 -6.94 14.54
N TRP A 179 15.74 -7.16 14.52
CA TRP A 179 16.72 -6.16 14.10
C TRP A 179 16.61 -5.82 12.63
N GLU A 180 16.44 -6.83 11.76
CA GLU A 180 16.23 -6.61 10.34
C GLU A 180 14.89 -5.89 10.07
N GLN A 181 13.82 -6.24 10.80
CA GLN A 181 12.54 -5.53 10.69
C GLN A 181 12.67 -4.07 11.12
N ALA A 182 13.38 -3.81 12.23
CA ALA A 182 13.63 -2.45 12.72
C ALA A 182 14.52 -1.63 11.77
N GLU A 183 15.55 -2.25 11.19
CA GLU A 183 16.43 -1.61 10.20
C GLU A 183 15.66 -1.25 8.93
N ASN A 184 14.83 -2.15 8.42
CA ASN A 184 13.98 -1.87 7.25
C ASN A 184 13.02 -0.70 7.52
N ALA A 185 12.41 -0.65 8.71
CA ALA A 185 11.56 0.47 9.10
C ALA A 185 12.35 1.79 9.21
N ALA A 186 13.54 1.76 9.82
CA ALA A 186 14.42 2.92 9.95
C ALA A 186 14.90 3.45 8.59
N ASP A 187 15.28 2.56 7.68
CA ASP A 187 15.67 2.92 6.32
C ASP A 187 14.50 3.54 5.55
N TYR A 188 13.29 2.96 5.63
CA TYR A 188 12.12 3.55 5.00
C TYR A 188 11.73 4.90 5.64
N GLN A 189 11.94 5.06 6.94
CA GLN A 189 11.71 6.33 7.63
C GLN A 189 12.73 7.40 7.17
N LYS A 190 13.94 6.99 6.80
CA LYS A 190 15.01 7.89 6.34
C LYS A 190 14.88 8.25 4.86
N TYR A 191 14.66 7.26 4.00
CA TYR A 191 14.75 7.42 2.54
C TYR A 191 13.41 7.68 1.86
N TRP A 192 12.28 7.35 2.50
CA TRP A 192 10.96 7.49 1.88
C TRP A 192 10.03 8.39 2.68
N SER A 193 9.76 8.03 3.93
CA SER A 193 8.64 8.59 4.69
C SER A 193 9.05 9.85 5.44
N ASP A 194 8.37 10.96 5.17
CA ASP A 194 8.45 12.14 6.02
C ASP A 194 7.32 12.18 7.07
N ASN A 195 6.27 11.36 6.95
CA ASN A 195 5.31 11.09 8.02
C ASN A 195 5.88 10.05 8.99
N GLN A 196 5.37 8.82 8.93
CA GLN A 196 5.76 7.68 9.77
C GLN A 196 5.80 6.40 8.93
N VAL A 197 6.42 5.36 9.47
CA VAL A 197 6.49 4.00 8.90
C VAL A 197 5.79 3.02 9.83
#